data_AF-A0A7J4G4S4-F1
#
_entry.id   AF-A0A7J4G4S4-F1
#
_cell.length_a   1.000
_cell.length_b   1.000
_cell.length_c   1.000
_cell.angle_alpha   90.00
_cell.angle_beta   90.00
_cell.angle_gamma   90.00
#
_symmetry.space_group_name_H-M   'P 1'
#
loop_
_entity.id
_entity.type
_entity.pdbx_description
1 polymer ?
#
loop_
_entity_poly.entity_id
_entity_poly.type
_entity_poly.pdbx_seq_one_letter_code
_entity_poly.pdbx_strand_id
1 'polypeptide(L)'
;MPMKFYIKSVSLMNVKSYSNETTVEFQKGTNAISGENGAGKSTIIEAIGYALFDSRPYTNMKSMIRHGKKSGEVRVSVRGVDGRDYLIVRSIGGNSKFYVLDEALHSKISSERKEEVLNSMRQIMGIAPLGETPRDGPAMRMTTALHGLRTHSIQFFFYVWLLLTKNPLCLRQPI
;
A
#
# COMPACT_ATOMS: atom_id res chain seq x y z
N MET A 1 2.83 6.81 -22.30
CA MET A 1 1.92 5.67 -22.07
C MET A 1 1.07 6.00 -20.85
N PRO A 2 -0.26 5.85 -20.87
CA PRO A 2 -1.05 6.16 -19.68
C PRO A 2 -0.67 5.19 -18.56
N MET A 3 -0.49 5.71 -17.34
CA MET A 3 -0.32 4.86 -16.16
C MET A 3 -1.57 4.00 -16.02
N LYS A 4 -1.41 2.69 -16.17
CA LYS A 4 -2.52 1.75 -16.15
C LYS A 4 -3.06 1.54 -14.72
N PHE A 5 -2.18 1.57 -13.72
CA PHE A 5 -2.53 1.45 -12.31
C PHE A 5 -2.15 2.72 -11.54
N TYR A 6 -3.02 3.17 -10.62
CA TYR A 6 -2.67 4.22 -9.65
C TYR A 6 -3.55 4.15 -8.40
N ILE A 7 -3.02 4.67 -7.29
CA ILE A 7 -3.76 4.80 -6.02
C ILE A 7 -4.58 6.10 -6.08
N LYS A 8 -5.88 5.99 -5.78
CA LYS A 8 -6.81 7.14 -5.71
C LYS A 8 -6.83 7.74 -4.31
N SER A 9 -6.88 6.91 -3.28
CA SER A 9 -6.93 7.36 -1.89
C SER A 9 -6.53 6.28 -0.90
N VAL A 10 -6.19 6.70 0.32
CA VAL A 10 -6.07 5.83 1.48
C VAL A 10 -6.91 6.39 2.63
N SER A 11 -7.75 5.55 3.23
CA SER A 11 -8.53 5.88 4.42
C SER A 11 -8.02 5.09 5.61
N LEU A 12 -7.79 5.78 6.73
CA LEU A 12 -7.23 5.22 7.96
C LEU A 12 -8.22 5.42 9.10
N MET A 13 -8.49 4.36 9.85
CA MET A 13 -9.34 4.41 11.04
C MET A 13 -8.68 3.65 12.20
N ASN A 14 -8.49 4.32 13.34
CA ASN A 14 -7.78 3.77 14.51
C ASN A 14 -6.35 3.27 14.21
N VAL A 15 -5.61 4.00 13.37
CA VAL A 15 -4.23 3.68 12.97
C VAL A 15 -3.30 4.78 13.49
N LYS A 16 -2.39 4.46 14.43
CA LYS A 16 -1.47 5.44 15.06
C LYS A 16 -2.19 6.76 15.47
N SER A 17 -1.77 7.90 14.93
CA SER A 17 -2.33 9.23 15.19
C SER A 17 -3.75 9.42 14.60
N TYR A 18 -4.15 8.61 13.62
CA TYR A 18 -5.47 8.66 12.97
C TYR A 18 -6.53 7.97 13.84
N SER A 19 -7.29 8.75 14.62
CA SER A 19 -8.36 8.25 15.49
C SER A 19 -9.66 7.99 14.75
N ASN A 20 -10.12 8.97 13.98
CA ASN A 20 -11.33 8.89 13.18
C ASN A 20 -10.97 8.49 11.75
N GLU A 21 -11.97 8.09 10.96
CA GLU A 21 -11.77 7.85 9.54
C GLU A 21 -11.22 9.11 8.88
N THR A 22 -10.00 9.01 8.37
CA THR A 22 -9.30 10.09 7.69
C THR A 22 -8.89 9.59 6.31
N THR A 23 -9.35 10.26 5.26
CA THR A 23 -9.04 9.92 3.88
C THR A 23 -8.01 10.90 3.32
N VAL A 24 -6.94 10.36 2.75
CA VAL A 24 -5.94 11.11 1.99
C VAL A 24 -6.13 10.76 0.52
N GLU A 25 -6.46 11.76 -0.29
CA GLU A 25 -6.63 11.62 -1.74
C GLU A 25 -5.31 11.85 -2.47
N PHE A 26 -5.10 11.10 -3.55
CA PHE A 26 -3.93 11.19 -4.40
C PHE A 26 -4.33 11.61 -5.81
N GLN A 27 -3.49 12.44 -6.41
CA GLN A 27 -3.59 12.80 -7.81
C GLN A 27 -2.79 11.83 -8.69
N LYS A 28 -3.10 11.79 -9.98
CA LYS A 28 -2.26 11.07 -10.94
C LYS A 28 -0.89 11.75 -11.03
N GLY A 29 0.17 10.95 -11.11
CA GLY A 29 1.55 11.44 -11.19
C GLY A 29 2.23 11.51 -9.81
N THR A 30 3.13 12.47 -9.64
CA THR A 30 3.92 12.60 -8.41
C THR A 30 3.13 13.32 -7.32
N ASN A 31 3.04 12.71 -6.14
CA ASN A 31 2.39 13.31 -4.97
C ASN A 31 3.44 13.57 -3.89
N ALA A 32 3.43 14.77 -3.31
CA ALA A 32 4.29 15.12 -2.18
C ALA A 32 3.47 15.11 -0.88
N ILE A 33 3.87 14.27 0.09
CA ILE A 33 3.27 14.25 1.43
C ILE A 33 4.16 15.10 2.35
N SER A 34 3.67 16.27 2.74
CA SER A 34 4.37 17.23 3.60
C SER A 34 3.60 17.51 4.89
N GLY A 35 4.32 17.93 5.93
CA GLY A 35 3.77 18.20 7.26
C GLY A 35 4.86 18.12 8.33
N GLU A 36 4.53 18.40 9.59
CA GLU A 36 5.47 18.38 10.69
C GLU A 36 5.97 16.96 11.04
N ASN A 37 7.11 16.87 11.71
CA ASN A 37 7.59 15.59 12.25
C ASN A 37 6.57 15.05 13.26
N GLY A 38 6.22 13.77 13.14
CA GLY A 38 5.17 13.16 13.97
C GLY A 38 3.74 13.32 13.44
N ALA A 39 3.50 14.09 12.36
CA ALA A 39 2.16 14.28 11.80
C ALA A 39 1.52 13.00 11.20
N GLY A 40 2.27 11.90 11.07
CA GLY A 40 1.75 10.63 10.55
C GLY A 40 2.05 10.35 9.08
N LYS A 41 2.91 11.14 8.42
CA LYS A 41 3.30 10.96 7.01
C LYS A 41 3.81 9.53 6.71
N SER A 42 4.71 9.02 7.54
CA SER A 42 5.23 7.64 7.39
C SER A 42 4.12 6.61 7.59
N THR A 43 3.17 6.86 8.50
CA THR A 43 2.01 5.99 8.72
C THR A 43 1.17 5.83 7.45
N ILE A 44 1.00 6.88 6.64
CA ILE A 44 0.27 6.82 5.37
C ILE A 44 0.95 5.81 4.43
N ILE A 45 2.27 5.93 4.26
CA ILE A 45 3.06 5.05 3.39
C ILE A 45 3.08 3.60 3.93
N GLU A 46 3.27 3.44 5.23
CA GLU A 46 3.23 2.14 5.92
C GLU A 46 1.87 1.45 5.76
N ALA A 47 0.77 2.20 5.88
CA ALA A 47 -0.58 1.66 5.73
C ALA A 47 -0.86 1.22 4.29
N ILE A 48 -0.46 2.01 3.29
CA ILE A 48 -0.54 1.62 1.88
C ILE A 48 0.26 0.34 1.65
N GLY A 49 1.51 0.28 2.13
CA GLY A 49 2.35 -0.91 2.00
C GLY A 49 1.76 -2.15 2.67
N TYR A 50 1.16 -1.98 3.85
CA TYR A 50 0.46 -3.04 4.56
C TYR A 50 -0.76 -3.54 3.78
N ALA A 51 -1.59 -2.64 3.25
CA ALA A 51 -2.80 -3.01 2.54
C ALA A 51 -2.51 -3.69 1.19
N LEU A 52 -1.57 -3.16 0.41
CA LEU A 52 -1.33 -3.58 -0.97
C LEU A 52 -0.25 -4.66 -1.13
N PHE A 53 0.80 -4.66 -0.31
CA PHE A 53 2.00 -5.46 -0.53
C PHE A 53 2.31 -6.46 0.59
N ASP A 54 1.38 -6.62 1.54
CA ASP A 54 1.59 -7.43 2.74
C ASP A 54 2.82 -7.03 3.56
N SER A 55 3.25 -5.76 3.46
CA SER A 55 4.39 -5.28 4.21
C SER A 55 4.09 -5.28 5.71
N ARG A 56 5.05 -5.70 6.52
CA ARG A 56 4.96 -5.71 7.98
C ARG A 56 6.00 -4.75 8.55
N PRO A 57 5.70 -3.44 8.62
CA PRO A 57 6.68 -2.44 9.05
C PRO A 57 7.10 -2.60 10.52
N TYR A 58 6.34 -3.37 11.30
CA TYR A 58 6.59 -3.63 12.71
C TYR A 58 6.60 -5.13 13.00
N THR A 59 7.53 -5.57 13.85
CA THR A 59 7.55 -6.95 14.38
C THR A 59 6.22 -7.32 15.04
N ASN A 60 5.64 -6.37 15.78
CA ASN A 60 4.31 -6.48 16.34
C ASN A 60 3.34 -5.55 15.60
N MET A 61 2.51 -6.12 14.72
CA MET A 61 1.51 -5.36 13.96
C MET A 61 0.49 -4.61 14.84
N LYS A 62 0.27 -5.04 16.10
CA LYS A 62 -0.59 -4.30 17.04
C LYS A 62 -0.07 -2.90 17.34
N SER A 63 1.23 -2.64 17.17
CA SER A 63 1.82 -1.31 17.34
C SER A 63 1.34 -0.29 16.30
N MET A 64 0.74 -0.74 15.20
CA MET A 64 0.13 0.11 14.19
C MET A 64 -1.29 0.55 14.57
N ILE A 65 -1.94 -0.19 15.47
CA ILE A 65 -3.25 0.15 16.04
C ILE A 65 -3.07 1.34 16.99
N ARG A 66 -4.01 2.28 16.96
CA ARG A 66 -4.04 3.40 17.90
C ARG A 66 -4.15 2.89 19.35
N HIS A 67 -3.44 3.56 20.26
CA HIS A 67 -3.50 3.23 21.69
C HIS A 67 -4.94 3.23 22.23
N GLY A 68 -5.28 2.22 23.04
CA GLY A 68 -6.62 2.03 23.59
C GLY A 68 -7.66 1.46 22.62
N LYS A 69 -7.31 1.16 21.36
CA LYS A 69 -8.20 0.53 20.39
C LYS A 69 -7.87 -0.96 20.22
N LYS A 70 -8.89 -1.76 19.94
CA LYS A 70 -8.77 -3.22 19.75
C LYS A 70 -8.41 -3.61 18.31
N SER A 71 -8.76 -2.76 17.36
CA SER A 71 -8.49 -2.93 15.94
C SER A 71 -8.29 -1.58 15.23
N GLY A 72 -7.61 -1.63 14.09
CA GLY A 72 -7.53 -0.56 13.11
C GLY A 72 -7.97 -1.05 11.73
N GLU A 73 -8.26 -0.14 10.82
CA GLU A 73 -8.63 -0.45 9.44
C GLU A 73 -7.94 0.49 8.46
N VAL A 74 -7.44 -0.09 7.37
CA VAL A 74 -6.87 0.61 6.23
C VAL A 74 -7.71 0.27 5.01
N ARG A 75 -8.16 1.30 4.29
CA ARG A 75 -8.84 1.16 3.00
C ARG A 75 -8.03 1.87 1.94
N VAL A 76 -7.80 1.22 0.80
CA VAL A 76 -7.05 1.82 -0.31
C VAL A 76 -7.91 1.70 -1.56
N SER A 77 -8.30 2.85 -2.13
CA SER A 77 -8.98 2.89 -3.43
C SER A 77 -7.92 3.01 -4.53
N VAL A 78 -8.03 2.18 -5.56
CA VAL A 78 -7.09 2.10 -6.68
C VAL A 78 -7.83 2.03 -8.01
N ARG A 79 -7.17 2.49 -9.07
CA ARG A 79 -7.51 2.16 -10.45
C ARG A 79 -6.65 0.97 -10.89
N GLY A 80 -7.30 -0.12 -11.31
CA GLY A 80 -6.65 -1.30 -11.88
C GLY A 80 -6.18 -1.10 -13.32
N VAL A 81 -5.25 -1.95 -13.76
CA VAL A 81 -4.71 -1.92 -15.13
C VAL A 81 -5.74 -2.21 -16.22
N ASP A 82 -6.85 -2.83 -15.84
CA ASP A 82 -8.02 -3.12 -16.65
C ASP A 82 -8.98 -1.92 -16.77
N GLY A 83 -8.68 -0.81 -16.08
CA GLY A 83 -9.53 0.36 -16.06
C GLY A 83 -10.78 0.19 -15.19
N ARG A 84 -10.69 -0.56 -14.09
CA ARG A 84 -11.75 -0.60 -13.06
C ARG A 84 -11.27 -0.02 -11.74
N ASP A 85 -12.22 0.39 -10.92
CA ASP A 85 -11.95 0.95 -9.60
C ASP A 85 -12.19 -0.12 -8.54
N TYR A 86 -11.23 -0.26 -7.63
CA TYR A 86 -11.23 -1.28 -6.60
C TYR A 86 -10.97 -0.67 -5.23
N LEU A 87 -11.67 -1.20 -4.22
CA LEU A 87 -11.43 -0.88 -2.82
C LEU A 87 -10.81 -2.08 -2.11
N ILE A 88 -9.57 -1.92 -1.68
CA ILE A 88 -8.88 -2.88 -0.82
C ILE A 88 -9.20 -2.52 0.62
N VAL A 89 -9.72 -3.48 1.40
CA VAL A 89 -9.98 -3.29 2.83
C VAL A 89 -9.15 -4.28 3.63
N ARG A 90 -8.36 -3.76 4.58
CA ARG A 90 -7.52 -4.57 5.45
C ARG A 90 -7.56 -4.07 6.89
N SER A 91 -7.97 -4.95 7.80
CA SER A 91 -7.95 -4.69 9.24
C SER A 91 -6.59 -5.01 9.88
N ILE A 92 -6.35 -4.42 11.06
CA ILE A 92 -5.17 -4.66 11.89
C ILE A 92 -5.67 -5.06 13.28
N GLY A 93 -5.34 -6.28 13.72
CA GLY A 93 -5.87 -6.83 14.98
C GLY A 93 -7.39 -7.05 14.96
N GLY A 94 -7.93 -7.59 16.05
CA GLY A 94 -9.37 -7.91 16.14
C GLY A 94 -9.84 -8.89 15.06
N ASN A 95 -11.02 -8.63 14.48
CA ASN A 95 -11.57 -9.42 13.37
C ASN A 95 -10.78 -9.20 12.09
N SER A 96 -10.17 -10.27 11.58
CA SER A 96 -9.30 -10.27 10.41
C SER A 96 -10.08 -10.11 9.11
N LYS A 97 -10.45 -8.87 8.77
CA LYS A 97 -10.92 -8.50 7.43
C LYS A 97 -9.73 -8.29 6.49
N PHE A 98 -9.74 -9.00 5.36
CA PHE A 98 -8.88 -8.72 4.22
C PHE A 98 -9.58 -9.13 2.93
N TYR A 99 -9.96 -8.16 2.09
CA TYR A 99 -10.69 -8.43 0.84
C TYR A 99 -10.57 -7.28 -0.16
N VAL A 100 -10.92 -7.55 -1.41
CA VAL A 100 -11.04 -6.55 -2.48
C VAL A 100 -12.49 -6.45 -2.93
N LEU A 101 -12.99 -5.22 -3.10
CA LEU A 101 -14.27 -4.91 -3.70
C LEU A 101 -14.08 -4.31 -5.09
N ASP A 102 -14.88 -4.73 -6.06
CA ASP A 102 -15.10 -3.97 -7.30
C ASP A 102 -16.11 -2.86 -6.98
N GLU A 103 -15.72 -1.60 -7.12
CA GLU A 103 -16.56 -0.45 -6.75
C GLU A 103 -17.79 -0.33 -7.65
N ALA A 104 -17.71 -0.74 -8.92
CA ALA A 104 -18.82 -0.66 -9.85
C ALA A 104 -19.87 -1.76 -9.59
N LEU A 105 -19.42 -2.94 -9.19
CA LEU A 105 -20.30 -4.09 -8.91
C LEU A 105 -20.76 -4.16 -7.45
N HIS A 106 -20.22 -3.30 -6.57
CA HIS A 106 -20.42 -3.34 -5.11
C HIS A 106 -20.25 -4.75 -4.50
N SER A 107 -19.36 -5.56 -5.08
CA SER A 107 -19.20 -6.97 -4.72
C SER A 107 -17.75 -7.33 -4.41
N LYS A 108 -17.56 -8.28 -3.49
CA LYS A 108 -16.25 -8.87 -3.20
C LYS A 108 -15.82 -9.73 -4.36
N ILE A 109 -14.66 -9.44 -4.92
CA ILE A 109 -14.09 -10.21 -6.04
C ILE A 109 -13.14 -11.32 -5.58
N SER A 110 -12.83 -11.37 -4.29
CA SER A 110 -11.98 -12.38 -3.67
C SER A 110 -12.70 -12.99 -2.47
N SER A 111 -12.41 -14.27 -2.15
CA SER A 111 -12.77 -14.80 -0.84
C SER A 111 -11.98 -14.09 0.27
N GLU A 112 -12.30 -14.36 1.54
CA GLU A 112 -11.54 -13.85 2.68
C GLU A 112 -10.22 -14.62 2.93
N ARG A 113 -9.84 -15.52 2.01
CA ARG A 113 -8.53 -16.19 2.05
C ARG A 113 -7.44 -15.26 1.54
N LYS A 114 -6.38 -15.12 2.33
CA LYS A 114 -5.27 -14.21 2.07
C LYS A 114 -4.64 -14.42 0.69
N GLU A 115 -4.43 -15.66 0.28
CA GLU A 115 -3.76 -15.99 -0.98
C GLU A 115 -4.57 -15.55 -2.20
N GLU A 116 -5.89 -15.73 -2.16
CA GLU A 116 -6.79 -15.32 -3.24
C GLU A 116 -6.85 -13.79 -3.34
N VAL A 117 -6.94 -13.10 -2.20
CA VAL A 117 -6.88 -11.63 -2.13
C VAL A 117 -5.60 -11.10 -2.77
N LEU A 118 -4.44 -11.68 -2.42
CA LEU A 118 -3.16 -11.27 -2.98
C LEU A 118 -3.06 -11.56 -4.48
N ASN A 119 -3.65 -12.66 -4.97
CA ASN A 119 -3.70 -12.96 -6.39
C ASN A 119 -4.58 -11.95 -7.16
N SER A 120 -5.76 -11.60 -6.63
CA SER A 120 -6.60 -10.55 -7.22
C SER A 120 -5.87 -9.21 -7.26
N MET A 121 -5.16 -8.83 -6.19
CA MET A 121 -4.35 -7.61 -6.17
C MET A 121 -3.27 -7.59 -7.24
N ARG A 122 -2.58 -8.72 -7.47
CA ARG A 122 -1.57 -8.83 -8.53
C ARG A 122 -2.18 -8.60 -9.91
N GLN A 123 -3.34 -9.18 -10.18
CA GLN A 123 -4.06 -8.98 -11.44
C GLN A 123 -4.44 -7.51 -11.63
N ILE A 124 -5.00 -6.87 -10.59
CA ILE A 124 -5.36 -5.44 -10.59
C ILE A 124 -4.14 -4.56 -10.87
N MET A 125 -2.98 -4.90 -10.30
CA MET A 125 -1.73 -4.15 -10.48
C MET A 125 -1.00 -4.51 -11.79
N GLY A 126 -1.41 -5.57 -12.50
CA GLY A 126 -0.73 -6.07 -13.69
C GLY A 126 0.63 -6.71 -13.41
N ILE A 127 0.82 -7.31 -12.23
CA ILE A 127 2.05 -8.00 -11.83
C ILE A 127 1.94 -9.49 -12.23
N ALA A 128 2.95 -10.01 -12.92
CA ALA A 128 3.00 -11.43 -13.30
C ALA A 128 2.95 -12.37 -12.06
N PRO A 129 2.41 -13.59 -12.19
CA PRO A 129 2.36 -14.56 -11.10
C PRO A 129 3.78 -14.89 -10.59
N LEU A 130 3.89 -15.19 -9.29
CA LEU A 130 5.14 -15.72 -8.73
C LEU A 130 5.47 -17.06 -9.41
N GLY A 131 6.53 -17.07 -10.21
CA GLY A 131 6.95 -18.25 -11.00
C GLY A 131 7.57 -17.86 -12.34
N GLU A 132 7.22 -16.68 -12.87
CA GLU A 132 7.82 -16.12 -14.08
C GLU A 132 8.74 -14.94 -13.71
N THR A 133 9.95 -15.26 -13.28
CA THR A 133 11.03 -14.28 -13.39
C THR A 133 11.53 -14.34 -14.85
N PRO A 134 11.66 -13.20 -15.57
CA PRO A 134 12.41 -13.19 -16.81
C PRO A 134 13.81 -13.73 -16.49
N ARG A 135 14.15 -14.92 -17.03
CA ARG A 135 15.37 -15.62 -16.66
C ARG A 135 16.65 -14.87 -17.06
N ASP A 136 16.54 -13.91 -17.97
CA ASP A 136 17.71 -13.25 -18.55
C ASP A 136 17.53 -11.72 -18.56
N GLY A 137 17.88 -11.09 -17.44
CA GLY A 137 17.94 -9.63 -17.37
C GLY A 137 18.47 -9.09 -16.04
N PRO A 138 19.05 -7.87 -16.03
CA PRO A 138 19.68 -7.26 -14.85
C PRO A 138 18.74 -7.08 -13.64
N ALA A 139 17.43 -7.30 -13.81
CA ALA A 139 16.42 -7.31 -12.75
C ALA A 139 16.60 -8.45 -11.72
N MET A 140 17.31 -9.54 -12.06
CA MET A 140 17.61 -10.66 -11.15
C MET A 140 18.41 -10.21 -9.90
N ARG A 141 19.10 -9.07 -9.93
CA ARG A 141 19.88 -8.59 -8.76
C ARG A 141 19.03 -7.97 -7.65
N MET A 142 17.74 -7.65 -7.87
CA MET A 142 16.89 -7.05 -6.83
C MET A 142 16.15 -8.11 -5.99
N THR A 143 15.71 -9.21 -6.61
CA THR A 143 14.84 -10.19 -5.95
C THR A 143 15.58 -11.07 -4.94
N THR A 144 16.87 -11.35 -5.19
CA THR A 144 17.74 -12.07 -4.23
C THR A 144 18.13 -11.20 -3.04
N ALA A 145 18.15 -9.87 -3.19
CA ALA A 145 18.43 -8.95 -2.08
C ALA A 145 17.29 -8.91 -1.04
N LEU A 146 16.04 -9.15 -1.45
CA LEU A 146 14.88 -9.13 -0.55
C LEU A 146 14.70 -10.40 0.29
N HIS A 147 15.31 -11.53 -0.10
CA HIS A 147 15.34 -12.74 0.73
C HIS A 147 16.51 -12.77 1.73
N GLY A 148 17.49 -11.87 1.60
CA GLY A 148 18.71 -11.84 2.41
C GLY A 148 18.80 -10.72 3.45
N LEU A 149 17.94 -9.69 3.41
CA LEU A 149 18.07 -8.53 4.30
C LEU A 149 17.10 -8.63 5.49
N ARG A 150 17.44 -9.50 6.45
CA ARG A 150 17.14 -9.23 7.86
C ARG A 150 18.12 -8.17 8.35
N THR A 151 17.84 -6.88 8.16
CA THR A 151 18.45 -5.81 8.95
C THR A 151 17.79 -4.44 8.75
N HIS A 152 17.29 -3.91 9.87
CA HIS A 152 17.05 -2.51 10.24
C HIS A 152 16.69 -1.45 9.16
N SER A 153 15.38 -1.21 9.06
CA SER A 153 14.66 0.07 9.19
C SER A 153 15.00 1.33 8.36
N ILE A 154 16.13 1.46 7.65
CA ILE A 154 16.49 2.75 7.00
C ILE A 154 16.83 2.60 5.50
N GLN A 155 17.33 1.44 5.07
CA GLN A 155 17.83 1.28 3.70
C GLN A 155 16.73 1.17 2.62
N PHE A 156 15.51 0.75 3.00
CA PHE A 156 14.37 0.66 2.08
C PHE A 156 13.87 2.04 1.63
N PHE A 157 13.95 3.04 2.51
CA PHE A 157 13.56 4.42 2.19
C PHE A 157 14.46 5.05 1.13
N PHE A 158 15.74 4.70 1.10
CA PHE A 158 16.69 5.24 0.12
C PHE A 158 16.39 4.74 -1.31
N TYR A 159 15.93 3.49 -1.44
CA TYR A 159 15.63 2.88 -2.74
C TYR A 159 14.34 3.40 -3.38
N VAL A 160 13.32 3.67 -2.57
CA VAL A 160 12.07 4.31 -3.03
C VAL A 160 12.31 5.79 -3.35
N TRP A 161 13.15 6.48 -2.57
CA TRP A 161 13.53 7.88 -2.82
C TRP A 161 14.33 8.07 -4.12
N LEU A 162 15.24 7.15 -4.44
CA LEU A 162 16.04 7.20 -5.68
C LEU A 162 15.20 6.96 -6.95
N LEU A 163 14.11 6.20 -6.85
CA LEU A 163 13.18 5.95 -7.96
C LEU A 163 12.24 7.15 -8.25
N LEU A 164 12.04 8.03 -7.28
CA LEU A 164 11.10 9.17 -7.37
C LEU A 164 11.75 10.51 -7.74
N THR A 165 13.09 10.61 -7.78
CA THR A 165 13.82 11.87 -8.00
C THR A 165 14.05 12.22 -9.48
N LYS A 166 13.54 11.44 -10.43
CA LYS A 166 13.70 11.72 -11.88
C LYS A 166 12.54 12.49 -12.54
N ASN A 167 11.85 13.42 -11.85
CA ASN A 167 10.99 14.42 -12.51
C ASN A 167 10.53 15.52 -11.53
N PRO A 168 10.88 16.82 -11.73
CA PRO A 168 10.53 17.88 -10.81
C PRO A 168 9.32 18.68 -11.31
N LEU A 169 8.11 18.35 -10.84
CA LEU A 169 6.97 19.30 -10.82
C LEU A 169 6.21 19.07 -9.51
N CYS A 170 6.43 19.98 -8.56
CA CYS A 170 6.00 19.87 -7.17
C CYS A 170 4.81 20.80 -6.92
N LEU A 171 3.62 20.23 -6.65
CA LEU A 171 2.48 20.96 -6.12
C LEU A 171 2.21 20.48 -4.68
N ARG A 172 2.14 21.43 -3.74
CA ARG A 172 1.99 21.18 -2.30
C ARG A 172 0.51 20.96 -1.95
N GLN A 173 0.24 20.02 -1.04
CA GLN A 173 -1.04 19.86 -0.36
C GLN A 173 -0.79 19.87 1.16
N PRO A 174 -1.49 20.71 1.94
CA PRO A 174 -1.41 20.69 3.40
C PRO A 174 -2.26 19.55 3.98
N ILE A 175 -1.75 18.93 5.05
CA ILE A 175 -2.50 18.07 5.99
C ILE A 175 -2.74 18.90 7.24
#